data_AF-A0A9D2TNE1-F1
#
_entry.id   AF-A0A9D2TNE1-F1
#
_cell.length_a   1.000
_cell.length_b   1.000
_cell.length_c   1.000
_cell.angle_alpha   90.00
_cell.angle_beta   90.00
_cell.angle_gamma   90.00
#
_symmetry.space_group_name_H-M   'P 1'
#
loop_
_entity.id
_entity.type
_entity.pdbx_description
1 polymer ?
#
loop_
_entity_poly.entity_id
_entity_poly.type
_entity_poly.pdbx_seq_one_letter_code
_entity_poly.pdbx_strand_id
1 'polypeptide(L)'
;MAYETFEKVEGIIQEINRGDDCCSMTLSVISGSDIVNVVVSGDTAVIDNVRLRPGMRIAAFYDTNLPTPAVYPPQYRAELITTLRRGQQVMLDYFDGELASADGSLKLNIGPMTNVMTLNGQQYTCSPENTELLVYYTASTFSIPAQTTPQKVIVMCQY
;
A
#
# COMPACT_ATOMS: atom_id res chain seq x y z
N MET A 1 9.85 -11.49 7.42
CA MET A 1 9.24 -11.21 6.10
C MET A 1 9.76 -9.85 5.61
N ALA A 2 9.80 -9.56 4.31
CA ALA A 2 10.49 -8.34 3.83
C ALA A 2 9.70 -7.06 4.14
N TYR A 3 8.38 -7.17 4.27
CA TYR A 3 7.46 -6.06 4.52
C TYR A 3 6.83 -6.10 5.93
N GLU A 4 7.35 -6.92 6.83
CA GLU A 4 6.79 -7.15 8.17
C GLU A 4 6.75 -5.89 9.04
N THR A 5 7.69 -4.97 8.83
CA THR A 5 7.80 -3.72 9.59
C THR A 5 7.12 -2.55 8.89
N PHE A 6 6.42 -2.81 7.79
CA PHE A 6 5.76 -1.77 7.03
C PHE A 6 4.43 -1.42 7.69
N GLU A 7 4.25 -0.15 8.00
CA GLU A 7 2.97 0.41 8.39
C GLU A 7 2.43 1.30 7.27
N LYS A 8 1.13 1.63 7.34
CA LYS A 8 0.49 2.49 6.34
C LYS A 8 -0.13 3.73 6.95
N VAL A 9 -0.02 4.84 6.24
CA VAL A 9 -0.86 6.04 6.42
C VAL A 9 -1.81 6.13 5.24
N GLU A 10 -3.10 6.26 5.53
CA GLU A 10 -4.13 6.43 4.51
C GLU A 10 -4.77 7.80 4.63
N GLY A 11 -4.92 8.51 3.51
CA GLY A 11 -5.53 9.83 3.54
C GLY A 11 -5.66 10.49 2.19
N ILE A 12 -6.01 11.76 2.19
CA ILE A 12 -6.17 12.58 0.98
C ILE A 12 -5.00 13.56 0.88
N ILE A 13 -4.36 13.60 -0.29
CA ILE A 13 -3.31 14.59 -0.56
C ILE A 13 -3.93 15.99 -0.56
N GLN A 14 -3.50 16.85 0.35
CA GLN A 14 -3.90 18.25 0.41
C GLN A 14 -2.98 19.12 -0.45
N GLU A 15 -1.68 18.93 -0.30
CA GLU A 15 -0.65 19.74 -0.95
C GLU A 15 0.55 18.87 -1.35
N ILE A 16 1.27 19.31 -2.37
CA ILE A 16 2.53 18.70 -2.82
C ILE A 16 3.59 19.79 -2.87
N ASN A 17 4.61 19.66 -2.03
CA ASN A 17 5.77 20.53 -1.99
C ASN A 17 6.96 19.81 -2.64
N ARG A 18 7.59 20.42 -3.64
CA ARG A 18 8.78 19.82 -4.26
C ARG A 18 10.01 20.09 -3.39
N GLY A 19 10.86 19.08 -3.25
CA GLY A 19 12.16 19.24 -2.61
C GLY A 19 13.16 19.95 -3.52
N ASP A 20 14.30 20.33 -2.94
CA ASP A 20 15.36 21.08 -3.63
C ASP A 20 16.12 20.23 -4.68
N ASP A 21 16.10 18.90 -4.53
CA ASP A 21 16.86 17.94 -5.34
C ASP A 21 16.17 17.50 -6.64
N CYS A 22 15.02 18.11 -6.99
CA CYS A 22 14.16 17.78 -8.15
C CYS A 22 13.56 16.36 -8.19
N CYS A 23 14.10 15.43 -7.41
CA CYS A 23 13.74 14.02 -7.37
C CYS A 23 12.90 13.67 -6.14
N SER A 24 12.82 14.56 -5.15
CA SER A 24 11.97 14.42 -3.98
C SER A 24 10.78 15.37 -3.98
N MET A 25 9.71 14.92 -3.34
CA MET A 25 8.57 15.76 -3.01
C MET A 25 7.96 15.31 -1.68
N THR A 26 7.39 16.26 -0.96
CA THR A 26 6.65 16.01 0.28
C THR A 26 5.17 16.21 0.04
N LEU A 27 4.37 15.21 0.35
CA LEU A 27 2.92 15.23 0.29
C LEU A 27 2.40 15.56 1.68
N SER A 28 1.60 16.61 1.82
CA SER A 28 0.82 16.82 3.04
C SER A 28 -0.51 16.09 2.89
N VAL A 29 -0.73 15.08 3.73
CA VAL A 29 -1.83 14.13 3.65
C VAL A 29 -2.74 14.30 4.87
N ILE A 30 -4.03 14.49 4.63
CA ILE A 30 -5.05 14.49 5.69
C ILE A 30 -5.47 13.04 5.93
N SER A 31 -5.13 12.51 7.10
CA SER A 31 -5.44 11.15 7.54
C SER A 31 -6.38 11.23 8.75
N GLY A 32 -7.69 11.10 8.51
CA GLY A 32 -8.69 11.31 9.56
C GLY A 32 -8.70 12.77 10.03
N SER A 33 -8.41 13.01 11.31
CA SER A 33 -8.28 14.34 11.92
C SER A 33 -6.85 14.89 11.88
N ASP A 34 -5.87 14.08 11.48
CA ASP A 34 -4.46 14.43 11.55
C ASP A 34 -3.91 14.80 10.17
N ILE A 35 -2.84 15.59 10.18
CA ILE A 35 -2.03 15.88 9.00
C ILE A 35 -0.72 15.12 9.15
N VAL A 36 -0.29 14.47 8.08
CA VAL A 36 0.95 13.72 8.01
C VAL A 36 1.70 14.14 6.76
N ASN A 37 3.01 14.31 6.87
CA ASN A 37 3.87 14.57 5.72
C ASN A 37 4.47 13.25 5.23
N VAL A 38 4.29 12.95 3.96
CA VAL A 38 4.84 11.76 3.31
C VAL A 38 5.92 12.20 2.33
N VAL A 39 7.15 11.78 2.57
CA VAL A 39 8.30 12.06 1.70
C VAL A 39 8.37 10.99 0.61
N VAL A 40 8.35 11.44 -0.64
CA VAL A 40 8.50 10.62 -1.85
C VAL A 40 9.85 10.94 -2.45
N SER A 41 10.70 9.93 -2.66
CA SER A 41 11.98 10.05 -3.34
C SER A 41 12.00 9.22 -4.63
N GLY A 42 13.14 9.22 -5.34
CA GLY A 42 13.33 8.38 -6.53
C GLY A 42 13.25 6.87 -6.27
N ASP A 43 13.38 6.45 -5.01
CA ASP A 43 13.30 5.04 -4.61
C ASP A 43 11.87 4.60 -4.26
N THR A 44 10.97 5.56 -4.00
CA THR A 44 9.59 5.26 -3.62
C THR A 44 8.86 4.60 -4.79
N ALA A 45 8.39 3.38 -4.59
CA ALA A 45 7.59 2.68 -5.58
C ALA A 45 6.16 3.25 -5.62
N VAL A 46 5.77 3.87 -6.73
CA VAL A 46 4.39 4.33 -6.94
C VAL A 46 3.65 3.34 -7.83
N ILE A 47 2.61 2.69 -7.27
CA ILE A 47 1.84 1.67 -7.99
C ILE A 47 1.27 2.26 -9.29
N ASP A 48 1.36 1.47 -10.36
CA ASP A 48 0.95 1.82 -11.74
C ASP A 48 1.65 3.07 -12.30
N ASN A 49 2.76 3.52 -11.69
CA ASN A 49 3.50 4.74 -12.06
C ASN A 49 2.60 5.98 -12.19
N VAL A 50 1.56 6.06 -11.36
CA VAL A 50 0.59 7.15 -11.42
C VAL A 50 1.22 8.46 -10.91
N ARG A 51 0.95 9.56 -11.60
CA ARG A 51 1.33 10.89 -11.13
C ARG A 51 0.42 11.33 -9.99
N LEU A 52 0.98 11.50 -8.79
CA LEU A 52 0.27 11.95 -7.60
C LEU A 52 -0.17 13.42 -7.73
N ARG A 53 -1.36 13.74 -7.20
CA ARG A 53 -1.99 15.07 -7.27
C ARG A 53 -2.81 15.36 -6.01
N PRO A 54 -2.96 16.65 -5.63
CA PRO A 54 -3.93 17.04 -4.62
C PRO A 54 -5.33 16.49 -4.91
N GLY A 55 -6.05 16.09 -3.86
CA GLY A 55 -7.38 15.48 -3.92
C GLY A 55 -7.40 13.96 -4.09
N MET A 56 -6.25 13.31 -4.36
CA MET A 56 -6.18 11.86 -4.47
C MET A 56 -6.17 11.20 -3.09
N ARG A 57 -7.01 10.16 -2.90
CA ARG A 57 -6.90 9.26 -1.74
C ARG A 57 -5.79 8.26 -2.00
N ILE A 58 -4.85 8.16 -1.07
CA ILE A 58 -3.68 7.30 -1.16
C ILE A 58 -3.53 6.46 0.11
N ALA A 59 -2.81 5.35 0.00
CA ALA A 59 -2.13 4.70 1.11
C ALA A 59 -0.63 4.75 0.83
N ALA A 60 0.13 5.30 1.78
CA ALA A 60 1.58 5.33 1.77
C ALA A 60 2.09 4.34 2.82
N PHE A 61 2.92 3.39 2.40
CA PHE A 61 3.58 2.45 3.28
C PHE A 61 5.01 2.90 3.57
N TYR A 62 5.39 2.84 4.84
CA TYR A 62 6.70 3.23 5.34
C TYR A 62 7.24 2.13 6.25
N ASP A 63 8.55 1.96 6.27
CA ASP A 63 9.21 1.01 7.17
C ASP A 63 9.44 1.66 8.54
N THR A 64 8.86 1.05 9.58
CA THR A 64 8.98 1.51 10.99
C THR A 64 10.40 1.35 11.56
N ASN A 65 11.26 0.54 10.94
CA ASN A 65 12.67 0.42 11.34
C ASN A 65 13.52 1.63 10.92
N LEU A 66 13.02 2.46 9.99
CA LEU A 66 13.74 3.64 9.55
C LEU A 66 13.55 4.80 10.54
N PRO A 67 14.62 5.59 10.81
CA PRO A 67 14.54 6.68 11.77
C PRO A 67 13.53 7.75 11.30
N THR A 68 12.53 8.01 12.14
CA THR A 68 11.50 9.02 11.90
C THR A 68 11.77 10.26 12.76
N PRO A 69 11.90 11.47 12.18
CA PRO A 69 12.10 12.69 12.96
C PRO A 69 10.92 12.99 13.88
N ALA A 70 11.20 13.35 15.14
CA ALA A 70 10.17 13.75 16.12
C ALA A 70 9.73 15.21 15.91
N VAL A 71 9.11 15.50 14.76
CA VAL A 71 8.59 16.83 14.38
C VAL A 71 7.09 16.76 14.09
N TYR A 72 6.40 17.90 14.19
CA TYR A 72 4.98 18.02 13.82
C TYR A 72 4.80 18.93 12.59
N PRO A 73 4.03 18.52 11.57
CA PRO A 73 3.44 17.19 11.38
C PRO A 73 4.50 16.07 11.28
N PRO A 74 4.17 14.83 11.69
CA PRO A 74 5.09 13.70 11.53
C PRO A 74 5.45 13.50 10.06
N GLN A 75 6.69 13.08 9.80
CA GLN A 75 7.23 12.89 8.46
C GLN A 75 7.62 11.43 8.24
N TYR A 76 6.96 10.73 7.32
CA TYR A 76 7.29 9.35 6.96
C TYR A 76 7.88 9.26 5.56
N ARG A 77 8.99 8.55 5.42
CA ARG A 77 9.55 8.20 4.11
C ARG A 77 8.74 7.05 3.53
N ALA A 78 8.08 7.29 2.39
CA ALA A 78 7.33 6.24 1.74
C ALA A 78 8.27 5.31 0.96
N GLU A 79 8.13 4.02 1.21
CA GLU A 79 8.74 2.96 0.40
C GLU A 79 7.79 2.56 -0.74
N LEU A 80 6.48 2.63 -0.50
CA LEU A 80 5.45 2.28 -1.46
C LEU A 80 4.24 3.24 -1.35
N ILE A 81 3.72 3.72 -2.47
CA ILE A 81 2.48 4.51 -2.52
C ILE A 81 1.52 3.91 -3.51
N THR A 82 0.26 3.79 -3.10
CA THR A 82 -0.85 3.44 -3.99
C THR A 82 -2.00 4.41 -3.88
N THR A 83 -2.71 4.60 -4.99
CA THR A 83 -3.98 5.32 -5.02
C THR A 83 -5.13 4.39 -4.66
N LEU A 84 -6.16 4.91 -3.99
CA LEU A 84 -7.36 4.16 -3.61
C LEU A 84 -8.62 4.79 -4.19
N ARG A 85 -9.50 3.94 -4.72
CA ARG A 85 -10.85 4.35 -5.13
C ARG A 85 -11.77 4.48 -3.90
N ARG A 86 -12.93 5.09 -4.08
CA ARG A 86 -13.94 5.22 -3.02
C ARG A 86 -14.34 3.84 -2.48
N GLY A 87 -14.30 3.66 -1.16
CA GLY A 87 -14.66 2.40 -0.50
C GLY A 87 -13.63 1.27 -0.69
N GLN A 88 -12.56 1.51 -1.45
CA GLN A 88 -11.48 0.54 -1.61
C GLN A 88 -10.56 0.57 -0.40
N GLN A 89 -10.16 -0.61 0.03
CA GLN A 89 -9.20 -0.88 1.07
C GLN A 89 -7.96 -1.49 0.43
N VAL A 90 -6.83 -1.35 1.10
CA VAL A 90 -5.58 -2.00 0.70
C VAL A 90 -4.88 -2.60 1.90
N MET A 91 -4.31 -3.78 1.71
CA MET A 91 -3.50 -4.50 2.69
C MET A 91 -2.20 -4.93 2.04
N LEU A 92 -1.08 -4.68 2.73
CA LEU A 92 0.22 -5.24 2.40
C LEU A 92 0.56 -6.21 3.53
N ASP A 93 0.63 -7.49 3.21
CA ASP A 93 1.00 -8.51 4.18
C ASP A 93 1.49 -9.78 3.45
N TYR A 94 2.08 -10.69 4.21
CA TYR A 94 2.37 -12.04 3.77
C TYR A 94 1.10 -12.89 3.82
N PHE A 95 0.86 -13.66 2.76
CA PHE A 95 -0.25 -14.58 2.67
C PHE A 95 0.27 -16.02 2.57
N ASP A 96 -0.22 -16.88 3.45
CA ASP A 96 0.21 -18.28 3.57
C ASP A 96 -0.33 -19.17 2.44
N GLY A 97 -0.14 -20.49 2.59
CA GLY A 97 -0.63 -21.49 1.64
C GLY A 97 -2.15 -21.59 1.52
N GLU A 98 -2.90 -21.02 2.47
CA GLU A 98 -4.36 -20.89 2.38
C GLU A 98 -4.82 -19.48 1.99
N LEU A 99 -3.86 -18.61 1.62
CA LEU A 99 -4.10 -17.18 1.39
C LEU A 99 -4.73 -16.49 2.60
N ALA A 100 -4.35 -16.88 3.81
CA ALA A 100 -4.60 -16.13 5.03
C ALA A 100 -3.42 -15.20 5.30
N SER A 101 -3.73 -13.96 5.68
CA SER A 101 -2.74 -12.96 6.06
C SER A 101 -1.99 -13.37 7.33
N ALA A 102 -0.74 -12.95 7.47
CA ALA A 102 0.11 -13.31 8.61
C ALA A 102 -0.45 -12.80 9.95
N ASP A 103 -1.14 -11.66 9.93
CA ASP A 103 -1.85 -11.12 11.09
C ASP A 103 -3.18 -11.85 11.41
N GLY A 104 -3.61 -12.79 10.56
CA GLY A 104 -4.87 -13.53 10.70
C GLY A 104 -6.13 -12.68 10.53
N SER A 105 -6.04 -11.47 9.98
CA SER A 105 -7.17 -10.56 9.83
C SER A 105 -7.96 -10.78 8.53
N LEU A 106 -7.31 -11.27 7.46
CA LEU A 106 -7.89 -11.38 6.13
C LEU A 106 -7.53 -12.71 5.45
N LYS A 107 -8.52 -13.33 4.80
CA LYS A 107 -8.34 -14.49 3.92
C LYS A 107 -8.85 -14.19 2.52
N LEU A 108 -8.07 -14.54 1.50
CA LEU A 108 -8.38 -14.22 0.10
C LEU A 108 -9.04 -15.40 -0.60
N ASN A 109 -10.09 -15.09 -1.35
CA ASN A 109 -10.71 -15.99 -2.31
C ASN A 109 -10.44 -15.47 -3.72
N ILE A 110 -9.38 -15.96 -4.39
CA ILE A 110 -9.00 -15.50 -5.72
C ILE A 110 -10.08 -15.88 -6.74
N GLY A 111 -10.79 -14.88 -7.25
CA GLY A 111 -11.86 -15.06 -8.21
C GLY A 111 -11.34 -14.99 -9.66
N PRO A 112 -12.14 -15.42 -10.64
CA PRO A 112 -11.76 -15.36 -12.05
C PRO A 112 -11.58 -13.93 -12.59
N MET A 113 -12.12 -12.93 -11.88
CA MET A 113 -11.97 -11.51 -12.21
C MET A 113 -10.90 -10.80 -11.37
N THR A 114 -10.26 -11.49 -10.44
CA THR A 114 -9.17 -10.91 -9.64
C THR A 114 -7.97 -10.68 -10.56
N ASN A 115 -7.55 -9.43 -10.70
CA ASN A 115 -6.37 -9.10 -11.49
C ASN A 115 -5.10 -9.33 -10.66
N VAL A 116 -4.34 -10.39 -10.97
CA VAL A 116 -3.08 -10.72 -10.30
C VAL A 116 -1.90 -10.30 -11.18
N MET A 117 -1.05 -9.44 -10.66
CA MET A 117 0.07 -8.85 -11.39
C MET A 117 1.31 -8.72 -10.50
N THR A 118 2.46 -8.47 -11.10
CA THR A 118 3.69 -8.10 -10.39
C THR A 118 3.74 -6.59 -10.13
N LEU A 119 4.66 -6.12 -9.29
CA LEU A 119 4.83 -4.71 -8.96
C LEU A 119 5.08 -3.82 -10.21
N ASN A 120 5.80 -4.33 -11.21
CA ASN A 120 6.04 -3.65 -12.49
C ASN A 120 4.91 -3.81 -13.52
N GLY A 121 3.74 -4.31 -13.10
CA GLY A 121 2.51 -4.37 -13.90
C GLY A 121 2.45 -5.52 -14.91
N GLN A 122 3.35 -6.51 -14.82
CA GLN A 122 3.28 -7.70 -15.67
C GLN A 122 2.23 -8.67 -15.13
N GLN A 123 1.61 -9.43 -16.04
CA GLN A 123 0.68 -10.49 -15.63
C GLN A 123 1.41 -11.54 -14.81
N TYR A 124 0.84 -11.91 -13.66
CA TYR A 124 1.36 -12.99 -12.83
C TYR A 124 0.50 -14.24 -13.03
N THR A 125 1.13 -15.33 -13.51
CA THR A 125 0.44 -16.57 -13.91
C THR A 125 0.62 -17.73 -12.93
N CYS A 126 1.39 -17.53 -11.86
CA CYS A 126 1.63 -18.53 -10.83
C CYS A 126 0.62 -18.39 -9.69
N SER A 127 0.66 -19.33 -8.73
CA SER A 127 -0.10 -19.18 -7.47
C SER A 127 0.48 -18.01 -6.65
N PRO A 128 -0.35 -17.13 -6.07
CA PRO A 128 0.09 -16.08 -5.14
C PRO A 128 0.24 -16.56 -3.69
N GLU A 129 0.09 -17.86 -3.43
CA GLU A 129 0.27 -18.48 -2.10
C GLU A 129 1.72 -18.39 -1.61
N ASN A 130 1.89 -18.30 -0.29
CA ASN A 130 3.20 -18.19 0.38
C ASN A 130 4.04 -17.03 -0.14
N THR A 131 3.41 -15.88 -0.40
CA THR A 131 4.09 -14.67 -0.89
C THR A 131 3.57 -13.41 -0.22
N GLU A 132 4.36 -12.34 -0.35
CA GLU A 132 4.01 -10.99 0.07
C GLU A 132 3.09 -10.35 -0.98
N LEU A 133 1.90 -9.93 -0.57
CA LEU A 133 0.88 -9.40 -1.47
C LEU A 133 0.41 -8.01 -1.05
N LEU A 134 0.25 -7.14 -2.04
CA LEU A 134 -0.53 -5.92 -1.91
C LEU A 134 -1.92 -6.14 -2.51
N VAL A 135 -2.92 -6.22 -1.64
CA VAL A 135 -4.27 -6.67 -1.95
C VAL A 135 -5.24 -5.50 -1.90
N TYR A 136 -6.03 -5.34 -2.96
CA TYR A 136 -7.08 -4.32 -3.06
C TYR A 136 -8.46 -4.97 -3.03
N TYR A 137 -9.30 -4.53 -2.11
CA TYR A 137 -10.64 -5.06 -1.93
C TYR A 137 -11.61 -3.96 -1.49
N THR A 138 -12.92 -4.23 -1.55
CA THR A 138 -13.97 -3.25 -1.18
C THR A 138 -14.95 -3.79 -0.15
N ALA A 139 -15.19 -5.10 -0.16
CA ALA A 139 -16.07 -5.77 0.77
C ALA A 139 -15.41 -7.03 1.31
N SER A 140 -15.68 -7.36 2.57
CA SER A 140 -15.26 -8.59 3.22
C SER A 140 -16.40 -9.13 4.09
N THR A 141 -16.35 -10.40 4.44
CA THR A 141 -17.27 -11.00 5.42
C THR A 141 -16.96 -10.50 6.83
N PHE A 142 -17.86 -10.78 7.77
CA PHE A 142 -17.69 -10.54 9.21
C PHE A 142 -17.11 -11.76 9.96
N SER A 143 -16.54 -12.73 9.25
CA SER A 143 -15.86 -13.88 9.88
C SER A 143 -14.49 -13.49 10.44
N ILE A 144 -13.88 -14.39 11.21
CA ILE A 144 -12.49 -14.26 11.66
C ILE A 144 -11.74 -15.51 11.16
N PRO A 145 -10.78 -15.37 10.21
CA PRO A 145 -10.44 -14.15 9.47
C PRO A 145 -11.59 -13.66 8.59
N ALA A 146 -11.60 -12.37 8.27
CA ALA A 146 -12.53 -11.81 7.29
C ALA A 146 -12.18 -12.37 5.91
N GLN A 147 -13.17 -12.74 5.11
CA GLN A 147 -12.94 -13.29 3.76
C GLN A 147 -13.28 -12.27 2.70
N THR A 148 -12.45 -12.14 1.66
CA THR A 148 -12.72 -11.23 0.54
C THR A 148 -12.33 -11.85 -0.81
N THR A 149 -13.05 -11.47 -1.86
CA THR A 149 -12.59 -11.67 -3.24
C THR A 149 -11.97 -10.36 -3.73
N PRO A 150 -10.62 -10.28 -3.81
CA PRO A 150 -9.96 -9.03 -4.15
C PRO A 150 -10.17 -8.64 -5.60
N GLN A 151 -10.15 -7.34 -5.86
CA GLN A 151 -10.26 -6.76 -7.20
C GLN A 151 -8.91 -6.81 -7.92
N LYS A 152 -7.83 -6.58 -7.16
CA LYS A 152 -6.45 -6.52 -7.65
C LYS A 152 -5.53 -7.08 -6.57
N VAL A 153 -4.56 -7.89 -6.98
CA VAL A 153 -3.49 -8.42 -6.16
C VAL A 153 -2.19 -8.11 -6.86
N ILE A 154 -1.28 -7.43 -6.18
CA ILE A 154 0.09 -7.24 -6.64
C ILE A 154 0.98 -8.17 -5.84
N VAL A 155 1.68 -9.07 -6.53
CA VAL A 155 2.67 -9.96 -5.93
C VAL A 155 3.99 -9.21 -5.80
N MET A 156 4.51 -9.12 -4.57
CA MET A 156 5.82 -8.53 -4.28
C MET A 156 6.90 -9.58 -4.51
N CYS A 157 7.24 -9.82 -5.78
CA CYS A 157 8.32 -10.71 -6.15
C CYS A 157 9.65 -10.19 -5.59
N GLN A 158 10.34 -11.04 -4.81
CA GLN A 158 11.73 -10.76 -4.42
C GLN A 158 12.65 -10.96 -5.63
N TYR A 159 13.64 -10.09 -5.77
CA TYR A 159 14.69 -10.17 -6.79
C TYR A 159 15.80 -11.14 -6.39
#